data_AF-A0A658R5F7-F1
#
_entry.id   AF-A0A658R5F7-F1
#
_cell.length_a   1.000
_cell.length_b   1.000
_cell.length_c   1.000
_cell.angle_alpha   90.00
_cell.angle_beta   90.00
_cell.angle_gamma   90.00
#
_symmetry.space_group_name_H-M   'P 1'
#
loop_
_entity.id
_entity.type
_entity.pdbx_description
1 polymer ?
#
loop_
_entity_poly.entity_id
_entity_poly.type
_entity_poly.pdbx_seq_one_letter_code
_entity_poly.pdbx_strand_id
1 'polypeptide(L)' 'MEQDSGTDITLRIYRAPSGQWWGRLIVGGEEIKRIGYCASPEAVEQAVRDTGLYPDHIEVY' A
#
# COMPACT_ATOMS: atom_id res chain seq x y z
N MET A 1 27.47 -6.06 6.61
CA MET A 1 26.34 -5.18 6.20
C MET A 1 25.58 -5.98 5.18
N GLU A 2 24.66 -6.81 5.68
CA GLU A 2 23.85 -7.66 4.82
C GLU A 2 22.81 -6.75 4.19
N GLN A 3 22.96 -6.52 2.89
CA GLN A 3 21.98 -5.80 2.08
C GLN A 3 20.75 -6.68 2.03
N ASP A 4 19.79 -6.40 2.92
CA ASP A 4 18.45 -6.96 2.86
C ASP A 4 17.89 -6.64 1.47
N SER A 5 17.98 -7.63 0.59
CA SER A 5 17.46 -7.58 -0.78
C SER A 5 16.05 -8.16 -0.81
N GLY A 6 15.36 -8.16 0.34
CA GLY A 6 13.93 -8.39 0.44
C GLY A 6 13.23 -7.24 -0.27
N THR A 7 12.30 -7.58 -1.14
CA THR A 7 11.53 -6.62 -1.91
C THR A 7 10.65 -5.83 -0.94
N ASP A 8 11.16 -4.73 -0.38
CA ASP A 8 10.43 -3.92 0.60
C ASP A 8 9.10 -3.49 -0.02
N ILE A 9 8.01 -4.06 0.49
CA ILE A 9 6.65 -3.79 0.02
C ILE A 9 6.10 -2.70 0.93
N THR A 10 6.16 -1.45 0.47
CA THR A 10 5.57 -0.32 1.16
C THR A 10 4.16 -0.03 0.62
N LEU A 11 3.16 -0.04 1.49
CA LEU A 11 1.80 0.42 1.21
C LEU A 11 1.62 1.86 1.74
N ARG A 12 1.47 2.81 0.82
CA ARG A 12 1.15 4.21 1.14
C ARG A 12 -0.34 4.45 1.01
N ILE A 13 -0.99 4.69 2.12
CA ILE A 13 -2.41 4.96 2.22
C ILE A 13 -2.59 6.46 2.37
N TYR A 14 -3.42 7.06 1.53
CA TYR A 14 -3.72 8.48 1.59
C TYR A 14 -5.20 8.75 1.35
N ARG A 15 -5.72 9.78 2.00
CA ARG A 15 -7.08 10.24 1.76
C ARG A 15 -7.13 11.23 0.61
N ALA A 16 -7.86 10.88 -0.45
CA ALA A 16 -8.12 11.78 -1.56
C ALA A 16 -9.08 12.92 -1.14
N PRO A 17 -9.03 14.08 -1.83
CA PRO A 17 -9.95 15.19 -1.58
C PRO A 17 -11.43 14.83 -1.83
N SER A 18 -11.71 13.75 -2.55
CA SER A 18 -13.06 13.16 -2.68
C SER A 18 -13.57 12.52 -1.39
N GLY A 19 -12.75 12.45 -0.33
CA GLY A 19 -13.06 11.80 0.93
C GLY A 19 -12.79 10.29 0.92
N GLN A 20 -12.43 9.72 -0.23
CA GLN A 20 -12.12 8.30 -0.40
C GLN A 20 -10.66 7.99 -0.05
N TRP A 21 -10.42 6.77 0.41
CA TRP A 21 -9.08 6.27 0.70
C TRP A 21 -8.49 5.56 -0.50
N TRP A 22 -7.19 5.80 -0.69
CA TRP A 22 -6.39 5.23 -1.76
C TRP A 22 -5.13 4.60 -1.16
N GLY A 23 -4.70 3.49 -1.74
CA GLY A 23 -3.46 2.79 -1.43
C GLY A 23 -2.56 2.72 -2.64
N ARG A 24 -1.30 3.04 -2.46
CA ARG A 24 -0.26 2.85 -3.47
C ARG A 24 0.72 1.82 -2.93
N LEU A 25 0.86 0.71 -3.64
CA LEU A 25 1.78 -0.35 -3.31
C LEU A 25 3.07 -0.16 -4.10
N ILE A 26 4.17 -0.02 -3.36
CA ILE A 26 5.50 0.26 -3.88
C ILE A 26 6.38 -0.92 -3.49
N VAL A 27 7.09 -1.50 -4.46
CA VAL A 27 7.97 -2.63 -4.25
C VAL A 27 9.32 -2.29 -4.83
N GLY A 28 10.36 -2.25 -3.99
CA GLY A 28 11.72 -1.87 -4.43
C GLY A 28 11.80 -0.47 -5.05
N GLY A 29 10.90 0.44 -4.67
CA GLY A 29 10.83 1.80 -5.21
C GLY A 29 9.92 1.97 -6.44
N GLU A 30 9.34 0.90 -6.97
CA GLU A 30 8.43 0.96 -8.11
C GLU A 30 6.96 0.76 -7.69
N GLU A 31 6.05 1.60 -8.20
CA GLU A 31 4.60 1.41 -7.99
C GLU A 31 4.14 0.22 -8.84
N ILE A 32 3.84 -0.90 -8.18
CA ILE A 32 3.30 -2.09 -8.85
C ILE A 32 1.78 -2.10 -8.90
N LYS A 33 1.12 -1.44 -7.93
CA LYS A 33 -0.34 -1.46 -7.83
C LYS A 33 -0.89 -0.25 -7.12
N ARG A 34 -2.10 0.16 -7.55
CA ARG A 34 -2.90 1.18 -6.87
C ARG A 34 -4.27 0.63 -6.55
N ILE A 35 -4.69 0.86 -5.31
CA ILE A 35 -6.02 0.57 -4.79
C ILE A 35 -6.70 1.91 -4.50
N GLY A 36 -7.98 2.03 -4.83
CA GLY A 36 -8.74 3.25 -4.63
C GLY A 36 -10.17 2.93 -4.24
N TYR A 37 -10.97 3.99 -4.06
CA TYR A 37 -12.40 3.89 -3.76
C TYR A 37 -12.71 3.19 -2.42
N CYS A 38 -11.76 3.16 -1.49
CA CYS A 38 -11.97 2.55 -0.18
C CYS A 38 -12.64 3.54 0.79
N ALA A 39 -13.49 3.02 1.68
CA ALA A 39 -14.19 3.82 2.69
C ALA A 39 -13.29 4.17 3.89
N SER A 40 -12.24 3.39 4.13
CA SER A 40 -11.34 3.47 5.29
C SER A 40 -9.92 3.04 4.90
N PRO A 41 -8.88 3.43 5.66
CA PRO A 41 -7.51 2.96 5.42
C PRO A 41 -7.41 1.43 5.58
N GLU A 42 -8.11 0.85 6.55
CA GLU A 42 -8.16 -0.61 6.75
C GLU A 42 -8.74 -1.35 5.53
N ALA A 43 -9.69 -0.74 4.83
CA ALA A 43 -10.27 -1.31 3.61
C ALA A 43 -9.26 -1.32 2.45
N VAL A 44 -8.33 -0.35 2.43
CA VAL A 44 -7.21 -0.34 1.49
C VAL A 44 -6.26 -1.51 1.80
N GLU A 45 -5.91 -1.70 3.07
CA GLU A 45 -5.03 -2.80 3.51
C GLU A 45 -5.64 -4.16 3.18
N GLN A 46 -6.93 -4.35 3.48
CA GLN A 46 -7.65 -5.58 3.16
C GLN A 46 -7.67 -5.83 1.64
N ALA A 47 -7.95 -4.81 0.84
CA ALA A 47 -7.92 -4.95 -0.62
C ALA A 47 -6.52 -5.28 -1.15
N VAL A 48 -5.45 -4.83 -0.50
CA VAL A 48 -4.08 -5.23 -0.88
C VAL A 48 -3.84 -6.70 -0.52
N ARG A 49 -4.24 -7.13 0.69
CA ARG A 49 -4.13 -8.53 1.13
C ARG A 49 -4.94 -9.49 0.26
N ASP A 50 -6.13 -9.09 -0.19
CA ASP A 50 -6.97 -9.85 -1.11
C ASP A 50 -6.26 -10.13 -2.44
N THR A 51 -5.33 -9.25 -2.83
CA THR A 51 -4.53 -9.43 -4.05
C THR A 51 -3.33 -10.36 -3.86
N GLY A 52 -3.16 -10.94 -2.67
CA GLY A 52 -2.05 -11.83 -2.31
C GLY A 52 -0.75 -11.10 -1.97
N LEU A 53 -0.80 -9.77 -1.83
CA LEU A 53 0.35 -8.95 -1.48
C LEU A 53 0.27 -8.56 -0.01
N TYR A 54 1.38 -8.73 0.70
CA TYR A 54 1.50 -8.41 2.11
C TYR A 54 2.52 -7.28 2.26
N PRO A 55 2.07 -6.04 2.53
CA PRO A 55 2.98 -4.94 2.76
C PRO A 55 3.73 -5.14 4.08
N ASP A 56 5.05 -4.92 4.04
CA ASP A 56 5.92 -4.96 5.21
C ASP A 56 5.84 -3.63 5.97
N HIS A 57 5.82 -2.53 5.21
CA HIS A 57 5.64 -1.18 5.72
C HIS A 57 4.31 -0.57 5.27
N ILE A 58 3.57 0.00 6.21
CA ILE A 58 2.32 0.71 5.94
C ILE A 58 2.47 2.14 6.42
N GLU A 59 2.34 3.09 5.50
CA GLU A 59 2.36 4.52 5.79
C GLU A 59 0.96 5.10 5.55
N VAL A 60 0.39 5.79 6.52
CA VAL A 60 -0.95 6.40 6.40
C VAL A 60 -0.84 7.92 6.53
N TYR A 61 -1.36 8.64 5.53
CA TYR A 61 -1.30 10.09 5.36
C TYR A 61 -2.68 10.75 5.32
#